data_AF-A0A2B4RPZ6-F1
#
_entry.id   AF-A0A2B4RPZ6-F1
#
_cell.length_a   1.000
_cell.length_b   1.000
_cell.length_c   1.000
_cell.angle_alpha   90.00
_cell.angle_beta   90.00
_cell.angle_gamma   90.00
#
_symmetry.space_group_name_H-M   'P 1'
#
loop_
_entity.id
_entity.type
_entity.pdbx_description
1 polymer ?
#
loop_
_entity_poly.entity_id
_entity_poly.type
_entity_poly.pdbx_seq_one_letter_code
_entity_poly.pdbx_strand_id
1 'polypeptide(L)'
;MGNFIGNVRILPDYPKDLRITVKKITSIALGNEIEKIRDKGRLSEYDQIGIRFLKAAIHFIPLALEDGADVENAAFIFATPGRQFVVTAGKGDWEYYFSEDDMRIITGRCVRRPWQWYLWNKVKSGFSRIASFLPIDGSALKFLMPS
;
A
#
# COMPACT_ATOMS: atom_id res chain seq x y z
N MET A 1 -24.39 1.35 -7.30
CA MET A 1 -23.14 1.36 -8.09
C MET A 1 -22.58 2.77 -8.08
N GLY A 2 -21.61 3.05 -7.20
CA GLY A 2 -20.98 4.37 -7.10
C GLY A 2 -19.57 4.34 -7.70
N ASN A 3 -19.43 4.93 -8.89
CA ASN A 3 -18.15 5.16 -9.54
C ASN A 3 -17.47 6.40 -8.93
N PHE A 4 -16.51 6.20 -8.03
CA PHE A 4 -15.49 7.20 -7.67
C PHE A 4 -14.17 6.47 -7.41
N ILE A 5 -13.50 6.04 -8.49
CA ILE A 5 -12.14 5.48 -8.45
C ILE A 5 -11.24 6.42 -9.23
N GLY A 6 -10.41 7.19 -8.51
CA GLY A 6 -9.31 7.96 -9.07
C GLY A 6 -8.96 9.23 -8.28
N ASN A 7 -7.91 9.16 -7.47
CA ASN A 7 -7.10 10.27 -6.92
C ASN A 7 -7.57 11.07 -5.68
N VAL A 8 -8.74 10.84 -5.09
CA VAL A 8 -9.09 11.51 -3.82
C VAL A 8 -8.30 10.87 -2.68
N ARG A 9 -7.49 11.66 -1.96
CA ARG A 9 -6.80 11.19 -0.74
C ARG A 9 -7.85 10.91 0.33
N ILE A 10 -7.81 9.72 0.92
CA ILE A 10 -8.75 9.33 1.99
C ILE A 10 -8.18 9.73 3.36
N LEU A 11 -6.85 9.76 3.50
CA LEU A 11 -6.16 10.08 4.75
C LEU A 11 -6.59 11.42 5.41
N PRO A 12 -6.80 12.53 4.68
CA PRO A 12 -7.23 13.82 5.27
C PRO A 12 -8.55 13.74 6.05
N ASP A 13 -9.44 12.83 5.69
CA ASP A 13 -10.79 12.73 6.26
C ASP A 13 -10.82 12.08 7.66
N TYR A 14 -9.70 11.47 8.10
CA TYR A 14 -9.62 10.84 9.41
C TYR A 14 -9.29 11.85 10.52
N PRO A 15 -10.04 11.91 11.63
CA PRO A 15 -9.71 12.78 12.75
C PRO A 15 -8.43 12.32 13.47
N LYS A 16 -7.71 13.25 14.11
CA LYS A 16 -6.35 13.01 14.64
C LYS A 16 -6.27 11.92 15.70
N ASP A 17 -7.31 11.77 16.51
CA ASP A 17 -7.45 10.76 17.56
C ASP A 17 -7.54 9.33 17.03
N LEU A 18 -7.85 9.17 15.73
CA LEU A 18 -7.88 7.89 15.03
C LEU A 18 -6.62 7.63 14.20
N ARG A 19 -5.59 8.49 14.32
CA ARG A 19 -4.33 8.38 13.59
C ARG A 19 -3.18 7.92 14.50
N ILE A 20 -2.58 6.81 14.13
CA ILE A 20 -1.32 6.34 14.70
C ILE A 20 -0.20 6.77 13.75
N THR A 21 0.72 7.59 14.23
CA THR A 21 1.86 8.07 13.41
C THR A 21 3.09 7.25 13.71
N VAL A 22 3.71 6.69 12.69
CA VAL A 22 4.95 5.92 12.77
C VAL A 22 5.98 6.51 11.81
N LYS A 23 7.27 6.30 12.08
CA LYS A 23 8.34 6.74 11.17
C LYS A 23 8.32 5.96 9.85
N LYS A 24 8.03 4.66 9.93
CA LYS A 24 7.98 3.73 8.80
C LYS A 24 6.99 2.63 9.13
N ILE A 25 6.16 2.24 8.15
CA ILE A 25 5.25 1.11 8.31
C ILE A 25 6.07 -0.18 8.15
N THR A 26 6.38 -0.82 9.28
CA THR A 26 7.12 -2.09 9.34
C THR A 26 6.40 -3.09 10.23
N SER A 27 6.77 -4.37 10.13
CA SER A 27 6.27 -5.42 11.02
C SER A 27 6.52 -5.09 12.50
N ILE A 28 7.70 -4.52 12.79
CA ILE A 28 8.08 -4.07 14.15
C ILE A 28 7.19 -2.92 14.61
N ALA A 29 6.98 -1.90 13.78
CA ALA A 29 6.16 -0.75 14.16
C ALA A 29 4.71 -1.16 14.44
N LEU A 30 4.12 -1.99 13.57
CA LEU A 30 2.77 -2.50 13.78
C LEU A 30 2.69 -3.48 14.96
N GLY A 31 3.74 -4.29 15.17
CA GLY A 31 3.88 -5.17 16.34
C GLY A 31 3.88 -4.40 17.65
N ASN A 32 4.59 -3.28 17.72
CA ASN A 32 4.59 -2.40 18.89
C ASN A 32 3.20 -1.83 19.18
N GLU A 33 2.40 -1.51 18.15
CA GLU A 33 1.01 -1.07 18.34
C GLU A 33 0.12 -2.21 18.85
N ILE A 34 0.35 -3.45 18.43
CA ILE A 34 -0.33 -4.63 18.97
C ILE A 34 -0.02 -4.79 20.47
N GLU A 35 1.25 -4.67 20.86
CA GLU A 35 1.65 -4.81 22.27
C GLU A 35 1.08 -3.67 23.13
N LYS A 36 1.07 -2.42 22.66
CA LYS A 36 0.40 -1.31 23.35
C LYS A 36 -1.09 -1.57 23.61
N ILE A 37 -1.77 -2.24 22.69
CA ILE A 37 -3.18 -2.61 22.86
C ILE A 37 -3.30 -3.71 23.94
N ARG A 38 -2.41 -4.72 23.92
CA ARG A 38 -2.36 -5.81 24.91
C ARG A 38 -2.05 -5.32 26.33
N ASP A 39 -1.16 -4.35 26.46
CA ASP A 39 -0.74 -3.80 27.75
C ASP A 39 -1.86 -3.06 28.49
N LYS A 40 -2.99 -2.74 27.82
CA LYS A 40 -4.20 -2.21 28.47
C LYS A 40 -4.88 -3.22 29.41
N GLY A 41 -4.47 -4.48 29.41
CA GLY A 41 -5.05 -5.54 30.23
C GLY A 41 -6.29 -6.15 29.58
N ARG A 42 -7.49 -5.84 30.09
CA ARG A 42 -8.73 -6.44 29.57
C ARG A 42 -9.06 -5.86 28.19
N LEU A 43 -8.85 -6.67 27.16
CA LEU A 43 -9.13 -6.31 25.77
C LEU A 43 -10.64 -6.25 25.50
N SER A 44 -11.10 -5.13 24.94
CA SER A 44 -12.43 -5.04 24.35
C SER A 44 -12.52 -5.84 23.04
N GLU A 45 -13.74 -6.09 22.56
CA GLU A 45 -13.95 -6.68 21.22
C GLU A 45 -13.28 -5.85 20.13
N TYR A 46 -13.37 -4.52 20.23
CA TYR A 46 -12.71 -3.59 19.31
C TYR A 46 -11.18 -3.70 19.34
N ASP A 47 -10.58 -3.89 20.52
CA ASP A 47 -9.14 -4.08 20.64
C ASP A 47 -8.72 -5.40 19.96
N GLN A 48 -9.50 -6.46 20.11
CA GLN A 48 -9.23 -7.75 19.45
C GLN A 48 -9.34 -7.65 17.92
N ILE A 49 -10.36 -6.95 17.42
CA ILE A 49 -10.53 -6.69 15.98
C ILE A 49 -9.35 -5.85 15.47
N GLY A 50 -8.98 -4.78 16.17
CA GLY A 50 -7.83 -3.94 15.81
C GLY A 50 -6.52 -4.75 15.70
N ILE A 51 -6.28 -5.65 16.66
CA ILE A 51 -5.12 -6.57 16.61
C ILE A 51 -5.16 -7.48 15.37
N ARG A 52 -6.33 -8.03 15.00
CA ARG A 52 -6.47 -8.85 13.79
C ARG A 52 -6.12 -8.06 12.53
N PHE A 53 -6.60 -6.82 12.41
CA PHE A 53 -6.30 -5.95 11.27
C PHE A 53 -4.81 -5.56 11.22
N LEU A 54 -4.19 -5.24 12.36
CA LEU A 54 -2.75 -4.96 12.43
C LEU A 54 -1.92 -6.19 12.01
N LYS A 55 -2.30 -7.40 12.45
CA LYS A 55 -1.65 -8.64 12.00
C LYS A 55 -1.80 -8.87 10.51
N ALA A 56 -2.99 -8.65 9.95
CA ALA A 56 -3.20 -8.76 8.51
C ALA A 56 -2.33 -7.75 7.74
N ALA A 57 -2.21 -6.51 8.23
CA ALA A 57 -1.30 -5.53 7.65
C ALA A 57 0.17 -5.97 7.70
N ILE A 58 0.63 -6.59 8.79
CA ILE A 58 1.99 -7.15 8.87
C ILE A 58 2.23 -8.16 7.74
N HIS A 59 1.28 -9.06 7.49
CA HIS A 59 1.35 -10.03 6.40
C HIS A 59 1.25 -9.39 5.01
N PHE A 60 0.63 -8.21 4.91
CA PHE A 60 0.48 -7.48 3.66
C PHE A 60 1.71 -6.66 3.27
N ILE A 61 2.61 -6.33 4.21
CA ILE A 61 3.81 -5.51 3.94
C ILE A 61 4.65 -6.04 2.76
N PRO A 62 4.96 -7.34 2.63
CA PRO A 62 5.70 -7.85 1.47
C PRO A 62 5.02 -7.53 0.14
N LEU A 63 3.69 -7.71 0.06
CA LEU A 63 2.92 -7.36 -1.15
C LEU A 63 2.97 -5.86 -1.45
N ALA A 64 2.91 -5.01 -0.43
CA ALA A 64 3.06 -3.57 -0.60
C ALA A 64 4.46 -3.21 -1.16
N LEU A 65 5.51 -3.87 -0.68
CA LEU A 65 6.87 -3.66 -1.19
C LEU A 65 7.04 -4.15 -2.63
N GLU A 66 6.44 -5.28 -2.99
CA GLU A 66 6.38 -5.77 -4.37
C GLU A 66 5.67 -4.79 -5.31
N ASP A 67 4.63 -4.12 -4.80
CA ASP A 67 3.93 -3.02 -5.49
C ASP A 67 4.77 -1.74 -5.65
N GLY A 68 5.94 -1.66 -5.02
CA GLY A 68 6.84 -0.51 -5.03
C GLY A 68 6.49 0.56 -3.99
N ALA A 69 5.76 0.20 -2.92
CA ALA A 69 5.38 1.13 -1.87
C ALA A 69 6.57 1.80 -1.21
N ASP A 70 6.47 3.11 -1.01
CA ASP A 70 7.30 3.80 -0.04
C ASP A 70 6.67 3.69 1.35
N VAL A 71 7.11 2.70 2.12
CA VAL A 71 6.63 2.45 3.49
C VAL A 71 6.99 3.56 4.50
N GLU A 72 7.87 4.51 4.14
CA GLU A 72 8.15 5.72 4.93
C GLU A 72 7.17 6.86 4.60
N ASN A 73 6.41 6.70 3.51
CA ASN A 73 5.42 7.66 3.03
C ASN A 73 4.13 6.95 2.61
N ALA A 74 3.61 6.10 3.51
CA ALA A 74 2.42 5.29 3.30
C ALA A 74 1.38 5.48 4.42
N ALA A 75 0.14 5.16 4.12
CA ALA A 75 -0.96 5.12 5.08
C ALA A 75 -1.73 3.80 4.92
N PHE A 76 -1.88 3.09 6.03
CA PHE A 76 -2.66 1.87 6.14
C PHE A 76 -3.96 2.22 6.86
N ILE A 77 -5.06 2.19 6.11
CA ILE A 77 -6.40 2.59 6.54
C ILE A 77 -7.17 1.32 6.89
N PHE A 78 -7.64 1.23 8.13
CA PHE A 78 -8.30 0.05 8.67
C PHE A 78 -9.79 0.34 8.85
N ALA A 79 -10.61 -0.27 8.01
CA ALA A 79 -12.05 -0.24 8.12
C ALA A 79 -12.55 -1.43 8.93
N THR A 80 -12.54 -1.28 10.25
CA THR A 80 -13.06 -2.29 11.16
C THR A 80 -14.58 -2.14 11.35
N PRO A 81 -15.32 -3.20 11.70
CA PRO A 81 -16.72 -3.07 12.08
C PRO A 81 -16.89 -2.05 13.23
N GLY A 82 -17.71 -1.02 13.02
CA GLY A 82 -18.04 0.00 14.03
C GLY A 82 -17.00 1.09 14.29
N ARG A 83 -15.74 0.93 13.84
CA ARG A 83 -14.69 1.94 14.00
C ARG A 83 -13.72 1.94 12.82
N GLN A 84 -13.14 3.08 12.49
CA GLN A 84 -12.02 3.14 11.56
C GLN A 84 -10.82 3.79 12.23
N PHE A 85 -9.62 3.38 11.85
CA PHE A 85 -8.38 4.00 12.30
C PHE A 85 -7.33 3.88 11.20
N VAL A 86 -6.27 4.67 11.32
CA VAL A 86 -5.21 4.72 10.30
C VAL A 86 -3.83 4.71 10.94
N VAL A 87 -2.93 3.93 10.37
CA VAL A 87 -1.49 4.00 10.66
C VAL A 87 -0.82 4.73 9.51
N THR A 88 -0.10 5.80 9.78
CA THR A 88 0.51 6.64 8.74
C THR A 88 2.00 6.87 9.01
N ALA A 89 2.78 6.83 7.93
CA ALA A 89 4.16 7.28 7.85
C ALA A 89 4.26 8.42 6.82
N GLY A 90 5.03 9.45 7.17
CA GLY A 90 5.26 10.59 6.29
C GLY A 90 3.96 11.31 5.91
N LYS A 91 3.77 11.57 4.60
CA LYS A 91 2.59 12.24 4.04
C LYS A 91 1.50 11.25 3.60
N GLY A 92 1.75 9.95 3.71
CA GLY A 92 0.88 8.89 3.26
C GLY A 92 0.62 8.91 1.75
N ASP A 93 1.64 9.15 0.91
CA ASP A 93 1.50 9.18 -0.55
C ASP A 93 1.10 7.83 -1.16
N TRP A 94 1.36 6.72 -0.47
CA TRP A 94 0.75 5.43 -0.75
C TRP A 94 -0.40 5.17 0.22
N GLU A 95 -1.58 4.82 -0.29
CA GLU A 95 -2.73 4.48 0.57
C GLU A 95 -3.15 3.04 0.33
N TYR A 96 -3.22 2.30 1.43
CA TYR A 96 -3.68 0.92 1.48
C TYR A 96 -4.92 0.85 2.35
N TYR A 97 -5.97 0.22 1.82
CA TYR A 97 -7.23 0.05 2.50
C TYR A 97 -7.40 -1.40 2.91
N PHE A 98 -7.70 -1.60 4.19
CA PHE A 98 -7.95 -2.90 4.80
C PHE A 98 -9.42 -3.00 5.19
N SER A 99 -10.08 -4.05 4.74
CA SER A 99 -11.46 -4.37 5.10
C SER A 99 -11.61 -5.87 5.30
N GLU A 100 -12.57 -6.23 6.15
CA GLU A 100 -12.99 -7.62 6.37
C GLU A 100 -14.15 -7.94 5.43
N ASP A 101 -14.10 -9.11 4.78
CA ASP A 101 -15.20 -9.63 3.97
C ASP A 101 -16.22 -10.44 4.81
N ASP A 102 -17.29 -10.92 4.16
CA ASP A 102 -18.34 -11.71 4.82
C ASP A 102 -17.81 -13.05 5.38
N MET A 103 -16.66 -13.52 4.90
CA MET A 103 -15.97 -14.72 5.38
C MET A 103 -14.99 -14.44 6.53
N ARG A 104 -14.96 -13.21 7.06
CA ARG A 104 -14.01 -12.75 8.10
C ARG A 104 -12.55 -12.74 7.65
N ILE A 105 -12.31 -12.70 6.34
CA ILE A 105 -10.98 -12.57 5.78
C ILE A 105 -10.67 -11.09 5.62
N ILE A 106 -9.58 -10.66 6.24
CA ILE A 106 -9.11 -9.29 6.14
C ILE A 106 -8.23 -9.20 4.89
N THR A 107 -8.68 -8.39 3.94
CA THR A 107 -7.95 -8.14 2.69
C THR A 107 -7.41 -6.72 2.68
N GLY A 108 -6.17 -6.57 2.21
CA GLY A 108 -5.55 -5.27 1.94
C GLY A 108 -5.54 -5.02 0.44
N ARG A 109 -5.80 -3.78 0.03
CA ARG A 109 -5.61 -3.36 -1.37
C ARG A 109 -5.00 -1.97 -1.46
N CYS A 110 -4.15 -1.78 -2.46
CA CYS A 110 -3.64 -0.46 -2.80
C CYS A 110 -4.78 0.37 -3.40
N VAL A 111 -5.16 1.48 -2.74
CA VAL A 111 -6.22 2.38 -3.23
C VAL A 111 -5.66 3.65 -3.86
N ARG A 112 -4.43 4.02 -3.51
CA ARG A 112 -3.74 5.15 -4.12
C ARG A 112 -2.26 4.90 -4.27
N ARG A 113 -1.76 5.17 -5.48
CA ARG A 113 -0.33 5.21 -5.82
C ARG A 113 0.06 6.66 -6.16
N PRO A 114 1.34 7.05 -6.00
CA PRO A 114 1.82 8.33 -6.49
C PRO A 114 1.59 8.44 -8.00
N TRP A 115 1.16 9.61 -8.47
CA TRP A 115 0.88 9.84 -9.90
C TRP A 115 2.12 9.61 -10.78
N GLN A 116 3.32 9.85 -10.22
CA GLN A 116 4.61 9.62 -10.88
C GLN A 116 4.79 8.14 -11.28
N TRP A 117 4.25 7.21 -10.48
CA TRP A 117 4.31 5.78 -10.76
C TRP A 117 3.39 5.38 -11.94
N TYR A 118 2.22 6.02 -12.06
CA TYR A 118 1.35 5.86 -13.23
C TYR A 118 2.02 6.37 -14.51
N LEU A 119 2.70 7.53 -14.45
CA LEU A 119 3.41 8.08 -15.60
C LEU A 119 4.57 7.16 -16.03
N TRP A 120 5.34 6.64 -15.08
CA TRP A 120 6.44 5.70 -15.35
C TRP A 120 5.98 4.43 -16.04
N ASN A 121 4.87 3.82 -15.61
CA ASN A 121 4.31 2.63 -16.28
C ASN A 121 3.76 2.93 -17.67
N LYS A 122 3.18 4.12 -17.89
CA LYS A 122 2.71 4.54 -19.21
C LYS A 122 3.86 4.77 -20.18
N VAL A 123 4.96 5.36 -19.70
CA VAL A 123 6.20 5.52 -20.47
C VAL A 123 6.81 4.15 -20.77
N LYS A 124 7.01 3.28 -19.77
CA LYS A 124 7.54 1.92 -19.98
C LYS A 124 6.70 1.09 -20.95
N SER A 125 5.37 1.13 -20.84
CA SER A 125 4.48 0.41 -21.77
C SER A 125 4.52 1.00 -23.19
N GLY A 126 4.67 2.33 -23.32
CA GLY A 126 4.93 2.99 -24.61
C GLY A 126 6.23 2.53 -25.26
N PHE A 127 7.33 2.49 -24.50
CA PHE A 127 8.62 1.98 -24.98
C PHE A 127 8.59 0.48 -25.30
N SER A 128 7.89 -0.33 -24.52
CA SER A 128 7.73 -1.77 -24.79
C SER A 128 6.93 -2.04 -26.08
N ARG A 129 5.92 -1.21 -26.38
CA ARG A 129 5.21 -1.26 -27.67
C ARG A 129 6.12 -0.84 -28.82
N ILE A 130 6.93 0.20 -28.66
CA ILE A 130 7.86 0.63 -29.72
C ILE A 130 8.96 -0.42 -29.96
N ALA A 131 9.46 -1.08 -28.91
CA ALA A 131 10.45 -2.15 -29.02
C ALA A 131 9.88 -3.42 -29.71
N SER A 132 8.57 -3.66 -29.65
CA SER A 132 7.91 -4.77 -30.35
C SER A 132 7.53 -4.43 -31.81
N PHE A 133 7.68 -3.18 -32.23
CA PHE A 133 7.52 -2.74 -33.63
C PHE A 133 8.84 -2.54 -34.38
N LEU A 134 9.99 -2.73 -33.73
CA LEU A 134 11.25 -2.82 -34.46
C LEU A 134 11.36 -4.25 -35.03
N PRO A 135 11.28 -4.44 -36.35
CA PRO A 135 11.66 -5.71 -36.93
C PRO A 135 13.12 -5.94 -36.54
N ILE A 136 13.40 -7.10 -35.94
CA ILE A 136 14.76 -7.62 -35.81
C ILE A 136 15.18 -7.97 -37.25
N ASP A 137 15.56 -6.96 -38.02
CA ASP A 137 16.33 -7.15 -39.24
C ASP A 137 17.78 -7.36 -38.80
N GLY A 138 18.26 -8.59 -38.95
CA GLY A 138 19.59 -9.06 -38.54
C GLY A 138 20.73 -8.48 -39.37
N SER A 139 20.71 -7.17 -39.64
CA SER A 139 21.65 -6.52 -40.56
C SER A 139 22.52 -5.44 -39.89
N ALA A 140 22.34 -5.13 -38.60
CA ALA A 140 23.09 -4.05 -37.93
C ALA A 140 24.22 -4.50 -36.98
N LEU A 141 24.59 -5.80 -36.95
CA LEU A 141 25.67 -6.31 -36.09
C LEU A 141 27.04 -6.43 -36.80
N LYS A 142 27.41 -5.46 -37.65
CA LYS A 142 28.71 -5.48 -38.34
C LYS A 142 29.58 -4.23 -38.21
N PHE A 143 29.29 -3.32 -37.27
CA PHE A 143 30.06 -2.08 -37.15
C PHE A 143 30.75 -1.83 -35.80
N LEU A 144 31.04 -2.86 -35.00
CA LEU A 144 31.84 -2.71 -33.77
C LEU A 144 32.69 -3.96 -33.48
N MET A 145 33.58 -4.35 -34.38
CA MET A 145 34.80 -5.08 -34.01
C MET A 145 35.94 -4.61 -34.93
N PRO A 146 36.96 -3.89 -34.40
CA PRO A 146 38.21 -3.71 -35.13
C PRO A 146 38.94 -5.06 -35.15
N SER A 147 39.43 -5.40 -36.34
CA SER A 147 40.31 -6.52 -36.67
C SER A 147 41.60 -6.57 -35.87
#